data_AF-A0A517W8U6-F1
#
_entry.id   AF-A0A517W8U6-F1
#
_cell.length_a   1.000
_cell.length_b   1.000
_cell.length_c   1.000
_cell.angle_alpha   90.00
_cell.angle_beta   90.00
_cell.angle_gamma   90.00
#
_symmetry.space_group_name_H-M   'P 1'
#
loop_
_entity.id
_entity.type
_entity.pdbx_description
1 polymer ?
#
loop_
_entity_poly.entity_id
_entity_poly.type
_entity_poly.pdbx_seq_one_letter_code
_entity_poly.pdbx_strand_id
1 'polypeptide(L)'
;MLLHLRLITWSLICLLILLSGAGRPVVAEEKQTLNVLFIGNSYTARHNLAQVVKQMAEAGNPGLTFKPTTVIYGGRRLRDHWNLGSQNFVKLHSLTKAEEEQTIADLEKAAEDKENRHARAALKRHQSLLKELDQPHPKWDVVILQSYRDDVSGDPSLYAQYAPKFAALAKEQGARVILYETTPATQNKNPLRTAPETEPVMKKAKAIAALAKQLDASAAPMSLVGLYCQTERPDLTLRFLNDAHLNQTMAYLTACAIYAALFDKSPEGLPVVSITDIRFWNNKDRDKDRDGNPITKTFSDKDRAELQQIAWKGYQKFKQLRDGKAAD
;
A
#
# COMPACT_ATOMS: atom_id res chain seq x y z
N MET A 1 51.76 24.00 -77.23
CA MET A 1 51.93 22.79 -78.05
C MET A 1 50.79 21.84 -77.69
N LEU A 2 49.91 21.59 -78.68
CA LEU A 2 48.85 20.57 -78.83
C LEU A 2 48.32 19.82 -77.58
N LEU A 3 47.03 19.97 -77.23
CA LEU A 3 45.85 19.18 -77.70
C LEU A 3 45.67 17.86 -76.92
N HIS A 4 44.61 17.73 -76.11
CA HIS A 4 43.49 16.80 -76.36
C HIS A 4 42.46 16.75 -75.22
N LEU A 5 41.22 16.84 -75.67
CA LEU A 5 39.94 16.66 -74.99
C LEU A 5 39.70 15.18 -74.67
N ARG A 6 39.20 14.81 -73.47
CA ARG A 6 38.24 13.69 -73.30
C ARG A 6 37.32 13.93 -72.11
N LEU A 7 36.03 14.04 -72.44
CA LEU A 7 34.87 14.01 -71.56
C LEU A 7 34.69 12.58 -70.99
N ILE A 8 34.47 12.46 -69.67
CA ILE A 8 33.75 11.33 -69.07
C ILE A 8 32.80 11.90 -68.01
N THR A 9 31.52 11.82 -68.32
CA THR A 9 30.37 12.14 -67.47
C THR A 9 30.29 11.17 -66.27
N TRP A 10 30.21 11.71 -65.05
CA TRP A 10 29.88 10.94 -63.85
C TRP A 10 28.54 11.45 -63.30
N SER A 11 27.54 10.56 -63.35
CA SER A 11 26.18 10.77 -62.86
C SER A 11 26.17 11.04 -61.35
N LEU A 12 25.51 12.14 -60.94
CA LEU A 12 25.14 12.40 -59.56
C LEU A 12 24.12 11.35 -59.09
N ILE A 13 24.50 10.54 -58.10
CA ILE A 13 23.54 9.78 -57.27
C ILE A 13 23.22 10.65 -56.06
N CYS A 14 22.02 11.23 -56.04
CA CYS A 14 21.44 11.88 -54.87
C CYS A 14 21.07 10.82 -53.84
N LEU A 15 21.85 10.69 -52.76
CA LEU A 15 21.47 9.90 -51.59
C LEU A 15 20.57 10.75 -50.68
N LEU A 16 19.26 10.58 -50.81
CA LEU A 16 18.26 11.06 -49.85
C LEU A 16 18.38 10.24 -48.56
N ILE A 17 18.97 10.84 -47.52
CA ILE A 17 18.94 10.28 -46.16
C ILE A 17 17.55 10.55 -45.58
N LEU A 18 16.71 9.52 -45.59
CA LEU A 18 15.47 9.47 -44.81
C LEU A 18 15.85 9.43 -43.32
N LEU A 19 15.75 10.58 -42.65
CA LEU A 19 15.72 10.67 -41.20
C LEU A 19 14.43 10.01 -40.70
N SER A 20 14.51 8.72 -40.41
CA SER A 20 13.51 8.02 -39.61
C SER A 20 13.50 8.61 -38.21
N GLY A 21 12.47 9.41 -37.92
CA GLY A 21 12.16 9.89 -36.59
C GLY A 21 11.78 8.71 -35.68
N ALA A 22 12.79 8.04 -35.13
CA ALA A 22 12.61 7.20 -33.96
C ALA A 22 12.28 8.14 -32.79
N GLY A 23 10.99 8.30 -32.50
CA GLY A 23 10.53 9.00 -31.31
C GLY A 23 11.24 8.41 -30.10
N ARG A 24 12.05 9.24 -29.41
CA ARG A 24 12.56 8.87 -28.09
C ARG A 24 11.35 8.55 -27.21
N PRO A 25 11.37 7.46 -26.42
CA PRO A 25 10.34 7.26 -25.43
C PRO A 25 10.36 8.49 -24.53
N VAL A 26 9.21 9.17 -24.42
CA VAL A 26 8.99 10.16 -23.38
C VAL A 26 9.12 9.37 -22.08
N VAL A 27 10.28 9.47 -21.44
CA VAL A 27 10.43 9.02 -20.05
C VAL A 27 9.49 9.93 -19.28
N ALA A 28 8.36 9.38 -18.83
CA ALA A 28 7.46 10.07 -17.93
C ALA A 28 8.30 10.62 -16.77
N GLU A 29 8.28 11.93 -16.59
CA GLU A 29 8.99 12.59 -15.49
C GLU A 29 8.48 11.95 -14.19
N GLU A 30 9.35 11.22 -13.48
CA GLU A 30 8.97 10.63 -12.19
C GLU A 30 8.56 11.77 -11.27
N LYS A 31 7.29 11.76 -10.83
CA LYS A 31 6.77 12.78 -9.93
C LYS A 31 7.68 12.90 -8.71
N GLN A 32 8.29 14.07 -8.53
CA GLN A 32 9.12 14.38 -7.36
C GLN A 32 8.33 14.40 -6.04
N THR A 33 6.99 14.43 -6.08
CA THR A 33 6.14 14.32 -4.89
C THR A 33 5.03 13.30 -5.13
N LEU A 34 4.84 12.39 -4.16
CA LEU A 34 3.79 11.39 -4.15
C LEU A 34 2.88 11.58 -2.93
N ASN A 35 1.63 11.99 -3.16
CA ASN A 35 0.61 12.10 -2.13
C ASN A 35 -0.11 10.75 -1.98
N VAL A 36 0.02 10.12 -0.82
CA VAL A 36 -0.50 8.76 -0.59
C VAL A 36 -1.46 8.75 0.57
N LEU A 37 -2.70 8.33 0.30
CA LEU A 37 -3.74 8.18 1.30
C LEU A 37 -3.86 6.72 1.74
N PHE A 38 -3.74 6.48 3.04
CA PHE A 38 -4.03 5.19 3.65
C PHE A 38 -5.40 5.21 4.33
N ILE A 39 -6.30 4.33 3.91
CA ILE A 39 -7.57 4.06 4.59
C ILE A 39 -7.45 2.75 5.36
N GLY A 40 -7.61 2.79 6.69
CA GLY A 40 -7.51 1.56 7.47
C GLY A 40 -7.75 1.71 8.97
N ASN A 41 -7.20 0.77 9.72
CA ASN A 41 -7.42 0.62 11.15
C ASN A 41 -6.09 0.46 11.92
N SER A 42 -6.10 -0.30 13.02
CA SER A 42 -4.90 -0.55 13.82
C SER A 42 -3.77 -1.23 13.04
N TYR A 43 -4.07 -1.96 11.95
CA TYR A 43 -3.04 -2.58 11.11
C TYR A 43 -2.24 -1.56 10.30
N THR A 44 -2.87 -0.44 9.91
CA THR A 44 -2.17 0.71 9.33
C THR A 44 -1.59 1.65 10.39
N ALA A 45 -2.27 1.86 11.52
CA ALA A 45 -1.81 2.82 12.53
C ALA A 45 -0.63 2.34 13.39
N ARG A 46 -0.55 1.03 13.70
CA ARG A 46 0.55 0.51 14.52
C ARG A 46 1.87 0.64 13.79
N HIS A 47 2.95 0.62 14.57
CA HIS A 47 4.32 0.61 14.05
C HIS A 47 4.68 1.83 13.17
N ASN A 48 3.88 2.90 13.23
CA ASN A 48 3.97 4.06 12.34
C ASN A 48 4.08 3.65 10.86
N LEU A 49 3.33 2.63 10.42
CA LEU A 49 3.53 1.97 9.12
C LEU A 49 3.65 2.95 7.94
N ALA A 50 2.78 3.94 7.85
CA ALA A 50 2.81 4.92 6.75
C ALA A 50 4.12 5.76 6.73
N GLN A 51 4.72 6.04 7.90
CA GLN A 51 6.00 6.72 8.01
C GLN A 51 7.17 5.80 7.69
N VAL A 52 7.08 4.51 8.04
CA VAL A 52 8.08 3.51 7.62
C VAL A 52 8.08 3.37 6.10
N VAL A 53 6.89 3.30 5.48
CA VAL A 53 6.75 3.28 4.02
C VAL A 53 7.32 4.54 3.39
N LYS A 54 7.09 5.73 3.97
CA LYS A 54 7.74 6.99 3.56
C LYS A 54 9.27 6.85 3.54
N GLN A 55 9.86 6.39 4.64
CA GLN A 55 11.32 6.22 4.74
C GLN A 55 11.85 5.26 3.67
N MET A 56 11.18 4.12 3.45
CA MET A 56 11.54 3.17 2.39
C MET A 56 11.42 3.78 0.99
N ALA A 57 10.33 4.50 0.73
CA ALA A 57 10.07 5.14 -0.55
C ALA A 57 11.13 6.18 -0.91
N GLU A 58 11.47 7.07 0.04
CA GLU A 58 12.44 8.15 -0.17
C GLU A 58 13.88 7.62 -0.26
N ALA A 59 14.21 6.57 0.50
CA ALA A 59 15.53 5.94 0.41
C ALA A 59 15.72 5.17 -0.91
N GLY A 60 14.66 4.50 -1.40
CA GLY A 60 14.71 3.71 -2.63
C GLY A 60 14.58 4.51 -3.92
N ASN A 61 14.12 5.77 -3.83
CA ASN A 61 13.89 6.63 -4.99
C ASN A 61 14.44 8.04 -4.69
N PRO A 62 15.74 8.29 -4.92
CA PRO A 62 16.37 9.58 -4.64
C PRO A 62 15.64 10.74 -5.33
N GLY A 63 15.35 11.80 -4.57
CA GLY A 63 14.60 12.97 -5.05
C GLY A 63 13.08 12.86 -4.91
N LEU A 64 12.54 11.71 -4.51
CA LEU A 64 11.13 11.55 -4.17
C LEU A 64 10.81 12.21 -2.81
N THR A 65 9.75 12.99 -2.77
CA THR A 65 9.08 13.43 -1.54
C THR A 65 7.80 12.62 -1.36
N PHE A 66 7.75 11.76 -0.35
CA PHE A 66 6.57 10.94 -0.07
C PHE A 66 5.74 11.58 1.04
N LYS A 67 4.46 11.88 0.76
CA LYS A 67 3.53 12.56 1.69
C LYS A 67 2.39 11.60 2.08
N PRO A 68 2.52 10.88 3.21
CA PRO A 68 1.47 10.00 3.69
C PRO A 68 0.38 10.78 4.42
N THR A 69 -0.87 10.47 4.13
CA THR A 69 -2.04 10.85 4.93
C THR A 69 -2.76 9.58 5.36
N THR A 70 -3.33 9.57 6.57
CA THR A 70 -4.01 8.39 7.11
C THR A 70 -5.40 8.73 7.62
N VAL A 71 -6.41 7.98 7.18
CA VAL A 71 -7.76 7.99 7.77
C VAL A 71 -7.94 6.68 8.52
N ILE A 72 -7.83 6.75 9.84
CA ILE A 72 -7.81 5.57 10.71
C ILE A 72 -9.01 5.54 11.65
N TYR A 73 -9.69 4.38 11.68
CA TYR A 73 -10.63 4.01 12.74
C TYR A 73 -10.34 2.59 13.25
N GLY A 74 -10.04 2.45 14.54
CA GLY A 74 -9.62 1.16 15.13
C GLY A 74 -10.65 0.03 14.94
N GLY A 75 -10.18 -1.13 14.48
CA GLY A 75 -11.01 -2.32 14.24
C GLY A 75 -12.10 -2.17 13.17
N ARG A 76 -12.04 -1.15 12.32
CA ARG A 76 -13.02 -0.88 11.26
C ARG A 76 -12.60 -1.47 9.91
N ARG A 77 -13.60 -1.86 9.12
CA ARG A 77 -13.50 -2.36 7.74
C ARG A 77 -13.81 -1.26 6.74
N LEU A 78 -13.59 -1.47 5.44
CA LEU A 78 -13.94 -0.47 4.42
C LEU A 78 -15.43 -0.10 4.42
N ARG A 79 -16.33 -1.06 4.70
CA ARG A 79 -17.76 -0.77 4.91
C ARG A 79 -17.98 0.26 6.02
N ASP A 80 -17.31 0.08 7.15
CA ASP A 80 -17.43 1.02 8.26
C ASP A 80 -16.85 2.38 7.89
N HIS A 81 -15.72 2.41 7.19
CA HIS A 81 -15.13 3.65 6.67
C HIS A 81 -16.10 4.44 5.77
N TRP A 82 -16.83 3.74 4.90
CA TRP A 82 -17.87 4.33 4.05
C TRP A 82 -18.99 4.96 4.89
N ASN A 83 -19.47 4.24 5.90
CA ASN A 83 -20.48 4.76 6.84
C ASN A 83 -19.96 5.91 7.70
N LEU A 84 -18.63 6.02 7.86
CA LEU A 84 -17.96 7.09 8.62
C LEU A 84 -17.46 8.24 7.72
N GLY A 85 -17.97 8.36 6.49
CA GLY A 85 -17.68 9.48 5.59
C GLY A 85 -16.28 9.44 4.96
N SER A 86 -15.55 8.31 5.03
CA SER A 86 -14.16 8.26 4.58
C SER A 86 -13.99 8.51 3.08
N GLN A 87 -15.06 8.35 2.29
CA GLN A 87 -15.09 8.67 0.86
C GLN A 87 -14.76 10.13 0.58
N ASN A 88 -15.13 11.06 1.47
CA ASN A 88 -14.87 12.50 1.29
C ASN A 88 -13.37 12.80 1.31
N PHE A 89 -12.58 12.11 2.14
CA PHE A 89 -11.12 12.26 2.13
C PHE A 89 -10.49 11.69 0.86
N VAL A 90 -11.10 10.67 0.23
CA VAL A 90 -10.61 10.17 -1.06
C VAL A 90 -10.91 11.17 -2.18
N LYS A 91 -12.12 11.72 -2.24
CA LYS A 91 -12.51 12.72 -3.26
C LYS A 91 -12.26 14.16 -2.85
N LEU A 92 -11.34 14.41 -1.91
CA LEU A 92 -11.15 15.72 -1.29
C LEU A 92 -10.91 16.86 -2.30
N HIS A 93 -10.24 16.57 -3.42
CA HIS A 93 -10.00 17.52 -4.51
C HIS A 93 -11.27 18.03 -5.22
N SER A 94 -12.40 17.34 -5.10
CA SER A 94 -13.69 17.67 -5.74
C SER A 94 -14.85 17.70 -4.74
N LEU A 95 -14.57 17.56 -3.44
CA LEU A 95 -15.56 17.54 -2.37
C LEU A 95 -16.23 18.91 -2.25
N THR A 96 -17.57 18.93 -2.32
CA THR A 96 -18.33 20.15 -2.14
C THR A 96 -18.69 20.38 -0.67
N LYS A 97 -18.91 21.65 -0.30
CA LYS A 97 -19.39 22.03 1.02
C LYS A 97 -20.70 21.31 1.40
N ALA A 98 -21.63 21.21 0.46
CA ALA A 98 -22.92 20.55 0.67
C ALA A 98 -22.78 19.04 0.96
N GLU A 99 -21.87 18.34 0.26
CA GLU A 99 -21.60 16.92 0.53
C GLU A 99 -20.97 16.69 1.91
N GLU A 100 -20.08 17.60 2.32
CA GLU A 100 -19.45 17.54 3.64
C GLU A 100 -20.46 17.87 4.75
N GLU A 101 -21.30 18.89 4.57
CA GLU A 101 -22.41 19.21 5.49
C GLU A 101 -23.41 18.06 5.62
N GLN A 102 -23.76 17.39 4.52
CA GLN A 102 -24.62 16.21 4.56
C GLN A 102 -23.96 15.05 5.33
N THR A 103 -22.66 14.83 5.12
CA THR A 103 -21.91 13.81 5.85
C THR A 103 -21.87 14.10 7.35
N ILE A 104 -21.72 15.37 7.73
CA ILE A 104 -21.79 15.82 9.13
C ILE A 104 -23.17 15.53 9.71
N ALA A 105 -24.26 15.88 9.01
CA ALA A 105 -25.62 15.64 9.47
C ALA A 105 -25.91 14.14 9.71
N ASP A 106 -25.46 13.27 8.79
CA ASP A 106 -25.59 11.81 8.95
C ASP A 106 -24.79 11.30 10.17
N LEU A 107 -23.61 11.87 10.41
CA LEU A 107 -22.74 11.52 11.53
C LEU A 107 -23.25 12.05 12.87
N GLU A 108 -23.92 13.21 12.90
CA GLU A 108 -24.60 13.73 14.09
C GLU A 108 -25.65 12.75 14.58
N LYS A 109 -26.50 12.26 13.67
CA LYS A 109 -27.49 11.22 13.97
C LYS A 109 -26.81 9.92 14.45
N ALA A 110 -25.75 9.48 13.79
CA ALA A 110 -25.02 8.28 14.19
C ALA A 110 -24.29 8.43 15.55
N ALA A 111 -23.96 9.67 15.93
CA ALA A 111 -23.27 10.01 17.17
C ALA A 111 -24.21 10.16 18.39
N GLU A 112 -25.53 10.18 18.18
CA GLU A 112 -26.53 10.10 19.26
C GLU A 112 -26.37 8.81 20.08
N ASP A 113 -25.98 7.72 19.42
CA ASP A 113 -25.52 6.52 20.10
C ASP A 113 -24.17 6.77 20.78
N LYS A 114 -24.21 6.91 22.10
CA LYS A 114 -23.03 7.16 22.94
C LYS A 114 -21.99 6.04 22.85
N GLU A 115 -22.39 4.81 22.55
CA GLU A 115 -21.46 3.69 22.39
C GLU A 115 -20.76 3.72 21.03
N ASN A 116 -21.30 4.45 20.05
CA ASN A 116 -20.69 4.67 18.75
C ASN A 116 -19.57 5.72 18.79
N ARG A 117 -18.48 5.40 19.50
CA ARG A 117 -17.27 6.25 19.60
C ARG A 117 -16.67 6.61 18.24
N HIS A 118 -16.86 5.77 17.22
CA HIS A 118 -16.28 5.98 15.89
C HIS A 118 -17.06 7.04 15.11
N ALA A 119 -18.39 7.06 15.18
CA ALA A 119 -19.19 8.15 14.62
C ALA A 119 -18.82 9.49 15.26
N ARG A 120 -18.67 9.55 16.59
CA ARG A 120 -18.23 10.78 17.29
C ARG A 120 -16.83 11.24 16.86
N ALA A 121 -15.91 10.31 16.65
CA ALA A 121 -14.57 10.65 16.16
C ALA A 121 -14.58 11.11 14.69
N ALA A 122 -15.40 10.47 13.85
CA ALA A 122 -15.60 10.87 12.46
C ALA A 122 -16.24 12.25 12.36
N LEU A 123 -17.31 12.50 13.13
CA LEU A 123 -18.00 13.78 13.18
C LEU A 123 -17.03 14.93 13.46
N LYS A 124 -16.18 14.80 14.50
CA LYS A 124 -15.17 15.81 14.81
C LYS A 124 -14.19 16.05 13.66
N ARG A 125 -13.79 14.98 12.96
CA ARG A 125 -12.87 15.07 11.82
C ARG A 125 -13.53 15.78 10.64
N HIS A 126 -14.78 15.47 10.33
CA HIS A 126 -15.55 16.10 9.26
C HIS A 126 -15.88 17.57 9.57
N GLN A 127 -16.27 17.89 10.81
CA GLN A 127 -16.42 19.27 11.26
C GLN A 127 -15.12 20.08 11.17
N SER A 128 -13.97 19.44 11.31
CA SER A 128 -12.66 20.10 11.12
C SER A 128 -12.37 20.27 9.63
N LEU A 129 -12.63 19.24 8.82
CA LEU A 129 -12.49 19.29 7.37
C LEU A 129 -13.34 20.41 6.75
N LEU A 130 -14.60 20.56 7.18
CA LEU A 130 -15.49 21.62 6.69
C LEU A 130 -14.91 23.03 6.87
N LYS A 131 -14.16 23.27 7.96
CA LYS A 131 -13.52 24.57 8.23
C LYS A 131 -12.32 24.83 7.33
N GLU A 132 -11.70 23.78 6.82
CA GLU A 132 -10.49 23.82 5.99
C GLU A 132 -10.78 23.49 4.52
N LEU A 133 -12.05 23.30 4.15
CA LEU A 133 -12.43 22.79 2.83
C LEU A 133 -12.02 23.74 1.69
N ASP A 134 -12.05 25.05 1.94
CA ASP A 134 -11.64 26.08 0.97
C ASP A 134 -10.11 26.15 0.78
N GLN A 135 -9.32 25.46 1.61
CA GLN A 135 -7.87 25.40 1.46
C GLN A 135 -7.49 24.48 0.28
N PRO A 136 -6.36 24.71 -0.40
CA PRO A 136 -5.90 23.83 -1.47
C PRO A 136 -5.63 22.41 -0.97
N HIS A 137 -6.32 21.43 -1.55
CA HIS A 137 -6.11 20.01 -1.26
C HIS A 137 -5.45 19.29 -2.44
N PRO A 138 -4.32 18.59 -2.24
CA PRO A 138 -3.70 17.84 -3.32
C PRO A 138 -4.58 16.67 -3.74
N LYS A 139 -4.57 16.35 -5.04
CA LYS A 139 -5.05 15.05 -5.52
C LYS A 139 -4.17 13.94 -5.00
N TRP A 140 -4.76 12.77 -4.78
CA TRP A 140 -4.00 11.58 -4.42
C TRP A 140 -3.32 11.00 -5.65
N ASP A 141 -2.07 10.58 -5.48
CA ASP A 141 -1.35 9.78 -6.48
C ASP A 141 -1.58 8.29 -6.25
N VAL A 142 -1.77 7.91 -4.98
CA VAL A 142 -2.03 6.54 -4.56
C VAL A 142 -3.03 6.52 -3.41
N VAL A 143 -4.01 5.62 -3.48
CA VAL A 143 -4.91 5.28 -2.38
C VAL A 143 -4.71 3.83 -1.97
N ILE A 144 -4.34 3.61 -0.72
CA ILE A 144 -4.07 2.30 -0.12
C ILE A 144 -5.26 1.89 0.74
N LEU A 145 -5.89 0.77 0.41
CA LEU A 145 -7.14 0.31 1.00
C LEU A 145 -6.89 -0.95 1.83
N GLN A 146 -6.95 -0.82 3.15
CA GLN A 146 -6.70 -1.93 4.08
C GLN A 146 -7.92 -2.87 4.24
N SER A 147 -7.73 -4.19 4.13
CA SER A 147 -8.75 -5.21 4.51
C SER A 147 -8.79 -5.48 6.01
N TYR A 148 -9.86 -6.08 6.55
CA TYR A 148 -9.88 -6.57 7.94
C TYR A 148 -10.92 -7.66 8.23
N ARG A 149 -10.47 -8.93 8.18
CA ARG A 149 -11.29 -10.12 8.51
C ARG A 149 -12.59 -10.22 7.69
N ASP A 150 -12.59 -9.64 6.49
CA ASP A 150 -13.78 -9.48 5.64
C ASP A 150 -13.46 -9.63 4.15
N ASP A 151 -12.30 -10.20 3.86
CA ASP A 151 -11.73 -10.37 2.52
C ASP A 151 -12.00 -11.73 1.90
N VAL A 152 -12.40 -12.73 2.69
CA VAL A 152 -12.70 -14.10 2.22
C VAL A 152 -14.08 -14.64 2.63
N SER A 153 -14.77 -13.98 3.56
CA SER A 153 -16.09 -14.44 4.04
C SER A 153 -17.24 -13.76 3.28
N GLY A 154 -18.19 -14.55 2.80
CA GLY A 154 -19.30 -14.10 1.95
C GLY A 154 -18.92 -14.00 0.47
N ASP A 155 -19.91 -13.98 -0.41
CA ASP A 155 -19.72 -13.81 -1.86
C ASP A 155 -20.70 -12.78 -2.46
N PRO A 156 -20.23 -11.62 -2.94
CA PRO A 156 -18.87 -11.11 -2.75
C PRO A 156 -18.61 -10.76 -1.27
N SER A 157 -17.36 -10.90 -0.81
CA SER A 157 -16.96 -10.49 0.55
C SER A 157 -17.15 -8.98 0.76
N LEU A 158 -17.29 -8.51 2.00
CA LEU A 158 -17.50 -7.06 2.25
C LEU A 158 -16.33 -6.22 1.74
N TYR A 159 -15.10 -6.72 1.81
CA TYR A 159 -13.95 -6.05 1.21
C TYR A 159 -14.11 -5.96 -0.31
N ALA A 160 -14.51 -7.04 -0.98
CA ALA A 160 -14.77 -7.05 -2.42
C ALA A 160 -15.98 -6.19 -2.83
N GLN A 161 -16.92 -5.90 -1.92
CA GLN A 161 -18.03 -4.97 -2.18
C GLN A 161 -17.64 -3.50 -2.04
N TYR A 162 -16.75 -3.15 -1.10
CA TYR A 162 -16.45 -1.74 -0.77
C TYR A 162 -15.12 -1.25 -1.35
N ALA A 163 -14.12 -2.11 -1.58
CA ALA A 163 -12.90 -1.71 -2.26
C ALA A 163 -13.16 -1.11 -3.66
N PRO A 164 -14.06 -1.67 -4.50
CA PRO A 164 -14.41 -1.06 -5.79
C PRO A 164 -14.98 0.35 -5.68
N LYS A 165 -15.78 0.64 -4.64
CA LYS A 165 -16.39 1.96 -4.43
C LYS A 165 -15.33 3.02 -4.14
N PHE A 166 -14.37 2.72 -3.26
CA PHE A 166 -13.24 3.61 -3.00
C PHE A 166 -12.28 3.70 -4.20
N ALA A 167 -12.05 2.58 -4.89
CA ALA A 167 -11.21 2.55 -6.08
C ALA A 167 -11.76 3.43 -7.21
N ALA A 168 -13.08 3.48 -7.40
CA ALA A 168 -13.71 4.38 -8.38
C ALA A 168 -13.37 5.85 -8.10
N LEU A 169 -13.53 6.30 -6.84
CA LEU A 169 -13.20 7.67 -6.41
C LEU A 169 -11.69 7.99 -6.53
N ALA A 170 -10.83 7.00 -6.24
CA ALA A 170 -9.39 7.13 -6.42
C ALA A 170 -9.03 7.28 -7.91
N LYS A 171 -9.65 6.50 -8.79
CA LYS A 171 -9.36 6.52 -10.23
C LYS A 171 -9.90 7.74 -10.96
N GLU A 172 -11.01 8.31 -10.49
CA GLU A 172 -11.58 9.54 -11.06
C GLU A 172 -10.58 10.72 -11.06
N GLN A 173 -9.66 10.75 -10.08
CA GLN A 173 -8.58 11.72 -10.00
C GLN A 173 -7.23 11.23 -10.56
N GLY A 174 -7.21 10.05 -11.19
CA GLY A 174 -6.00 9.42 -11.73
C GLY A 174 -5.11 8.73 -10.69
N ALA A 175 -5.59 8.52 -9.45
CA ALA A 175 -4.80 7.84 -8.43
C ALA A 175 -4.73 6.33 -8.69
N ARG A 176 -3.56 5.74 -8.41
CA ARG A 176 -3.40 4.27 -8.37
C ARG A 176 -4.03 3.71 -7.11
N VAL A 177 -4.48 2.47 -7.17
CA VAL A 177 -5.03 1.75 -6.02
C VAL A 177 -4.09 0.64 -5.60
N ILE A 178 -3.85 0.53 -4.29
CA ILE A 178 -3.15 -0.60 -3.68
C ILE A 178 -4.09 -1.27 -2.68
N LEU A 179 -4.35 -2.56 -2.88
CA LEU A 179 -5.05 -3.38 -1.91
C LEU A 179 -4.06 -3.82 -0.82
N TYR A 180 -4.20 -3.29 0.39
CA TYR A 180 -3.45 -3.77 1.54
C TYR A 180 -4.25 -4.90 2.22
N GLU A 181 -3.96 -6.13 1.80
CA GLU A 181 -4.58 -7.34 2.36
C GLU A 181 -3.90 -7.71 3.68
N THR A 182 -4.65 -7.68 4.79
CA THR A 182 -4.15 -8.04 6.12
C THR A 182 -4.40 -9.51 6.44
N THR A 183 -3.53 -10.12 7.25
CA THR A 183 -3.67 -11.53 7.64
C THR A 183 -3.73 -11.78 9.16
N PRO A 184 -4.74 -11.26 9.88
CA PRO A 184 -4.85 -11.47 11.34
C PRO A 184 -4.97 -12.95 11.76
N ALA A 185 -5.49 -13.81 10.88
CA ALA A 185 -5.78 -15.22 11.20
C ALA A 185 -4.57 -16.15 11.01
N THR A 186 -3.58 -15.78 10.20
CA THR A 186 -2.44 -16.68 9.87
C THR A 186 -1.14 -16.24 10.53
N GLN A 187 -1.15 -15.24 11.42
CA GLN A 187 0.05 -14.79 12.14
C GLN A 187 0.39 -15.72 13.31
N ASN A 188 1.61 -16.25 13.30
CA ASN A 188 2.15 -17.08 14.38
C ASN A 188 2.68 -16.21 15.53
N LYS A 189 2.21 -16.48 16.75
CA LYS A 189 2.71 -15.87 18.00
C LYS A 189 3.95 -16.57 18.55
N ASN A 190 4.17 -17.82 18.14
CA ASN A 190 5.31 -18.65 18.52
C ASN A 190 6.05 -19.09 17.25
N PRO A 191 7.35 -19.39 17.34
CA PRO A 191 8.08 -20.06 16.28
C PRO A 191 7.36 -21.34 15.83
N LEU A 192 7.37 -21.61 14.54
CA LEU A 192 6.74 -22.79 13.97
C LEU A 192 7.66 -24.01 14.10
N ARG A 193 7.04 -25.16 14.42
CA ARG A 193 7.72 -26.48 14.45
C ARG A 193 7.27 -27.41 13.33
N THR A 194 6.23 -27.01 12.61
CA THR A 194 5.63 -27.73 11.49
C THR A 194 5.39 -26.75 10.35
N ALA A 195 5.28 -27.27 9.12
CA ALA A 195 5.00 -26.44 7.96
C ALA A 195 3.66 -25.67 8.14
N PRO A 196 3.58 -24.40 7.70
CA PRO A 196 2.34 -23.63 7.71
C PRO A 196 1.34 -24.14 6.67
N GLU A 197 0.04 -23.96 6.96
CA GLU A 197 -1.03 -24.32 6.02
C GLU A 197 -1.03 -23.42 4.79
N THR A 198 -0.87 -24.02 3.61
CA THR A 198 -0.77 -23.29 2.34
C THR A 198 -2.13 -23.04 1.69
N GLU A 199 -3.05 -23.99 1.77
CA GLU A 199 -4.31 -23.96 1.01
C GLU A 199 -5.22 -22.76 1.34
N PRO A 200 -5.48 -22.42 2.62
CA PRO A 200 -6.30 -21.24 2.96
C PRO A 200 -5.66 -19.94 2.49
N VAL A 201 -4.34 -19.82 2.58
CA VAL A 201 -3.57 -18.67 2.10
C VAL A 201 -3.69 -18.53 0.59
N MET A 202 -3.51 -19.62 -0.16
CA MET A 202 -3.61 -19.59 -1.62
C MET A 202 -5.02 -19.30 -2.11
N LYS A 203 -6.06 -19.82 -1.44
CA LYS A 203 -7.46 -19.46 -1.74
C LYS A 203 -7.70 -17.96 -1.57
N LYS A 204 -7.22 -17.40 -0.46
CA LYS A 204 -7.30 -15.95 -0.18
C LYS A 204 -6.53 -15.13 -1.22
N ALA A 205 -5.28 -15.48 -1.48
CA ALA A 205 -4.42 -14.78 -2.43
C ALA A 205 -5.04 -14.74 -3.84
N LYS A 206 -5.65 -15.84 -4.30
CA LYS A 206 -6.37 -15.89 -5.58
C LYS A 206 -7.60 -14.98 -5.61
N ALA A 207 -8.39 -14.95 -4.54
CA ALA A 207 -9.56 -14.07 -4.46
C ALA A 207 -9.16 -12.59 -4.51
N ILE A 208 -8.09 -12.22 -3.80
CA ILE A 208 -7.58 -10.85 -3.78
C ILE A 208 -6.88 -10.49 -5.10
N ALA A 209 -6.23 -11.45 -5.75
CA ALA A 209 -5.67 -11.27 -7.09
C ALA A 209 -6.77 -11.03 -8.13
N ALA A 210 -7.90 -11.75 -8.06
CA ALA A 210 -9.05 -11.52 -8.94
C ALA A 210 -9.63 -10.11 -8.74
N LEU A 211 -9.81 -9.68 -7.48
CA LEU A 211 -10.25 -8.33 -7.15
C LEU A 211 -9.25 -7.27 -7.63
N ALA A 212 -7.95 -7.49 -7.40
CA ALA A 212 -6.90 -6.58 -7.87
C ALA A 212 -6.90 -6.44 -9.40
N LYS A 213 -7.11 -7.54 -10.13
CA LYS A 213 -7.23 -7.53 -11.59
C LYS A 213 -8.46 -6.74 -12.05
N GLN A 214 -9.62 -6.99 -11.45
CA GLN A 214 -10.86 -6.24 -11.73
C GLN A 214 -10.66 -4.74 -11.51
N LEU A 215 -9.93 -4.37 -10.46
CA LEU A 215 -9.70 -2.99 -10.08
C LEU A 215 -8.47 -2.37 -10.72
N ASP A 216 -7.74 -3.04 -11.61
CA ASP A 216 -6.43 -2.61 -12.11
C ASP A 216 -5.57 -2.03 -10.97
N ALA A 217 -5.45 -2.80 -9.90
CA ALA A 217 -4.80 -2.43 -8.66
C ALA A 217 -3.55 -3.28 -8.43
N SER A 218 -2.58 -2.70 -7.72
CA SER A 218 -1.49 -3.45 -7.09
C SER A 218 -1.95 -3.96 -5.72
N ALA A 219 -1.14 -4.77 -5.05
CA ALA A 219 -1.45 -5.23 -3.69
C ALA A 219 -0.21 -5.43 -2.82
N ALA A 220 -0.39 -5.25 -1.52
CA ALA A 220 0.47 -5.80 -0.48
C ALA A 220 -0.21 -7.08 0.08
N PRO A 221 0.17 -8.29 -0.39
CA PRO A 221 -0.54 -9.54 -0.14
C PRO A 221 -0.03 -10.24 1.13
N MET A 222 -0.37 -9.73 2.31
CA MET A 222 0.30 -10.16 3.54
C MET A 222 0.05 -11.59 3.96
N SER A 223 -1.05 -12.22 3.52
CA SER A 223 -1.26 -13.66 3.72
C SER A 223 -0.16 -14.48 3.03
N LEU A 224 0.20 -14.13 1.79
CA LEU A 224 1.22 -14.82 1.01
C LEU A 224 2.63 -14.48 1.49
N VAL A 225 2.90 -13.20 1.78
CA VAL A 225 4.19 -12.77 2.38
C VAL A 225 4.40 -13.43 3.74
N GLY A 226 3.36 -13.51 4.57
CA GLY A 226 3.39 -14.19 5.86
C GLY A 226 3.68 -15.69 5.73
N LEU A 227 3.05 -16.36 4.75
CA LEU A 227 3.32 -17.77 4.46
C LEU A 227 4.79 -17.99 4.09
N TYR A 228 5.35 -17.18 3.19
CA TYR A 228 6.77 -17.30 2.81
C TYR A 228 7.71 -17.04 4.00
N CYS A 229 7.42 -16.04 4.84
CA CYS A 229 8.19 -15.84 6.05
C CYS A 229 8.12 -17.05 7.00
N GLN A 230 6.94 -17.63 7.17
CA GLN A 230 6.75 -18.79 8.03
C GLN A 230 7.45 -20.04 7.51
N THR A 231 7.55 -20.19 6.19
CA THR A 231 8.27 -21.30 5.55
C THR A 231 9.79 -21.12 5.61
N GLU A 232 10.29 -19.94 5.31
CA GLU A 232 11.74 -19.67 5.16
C GLU A 232 12.41 -19.28 6.48
N ARG A 233 11.66 -18.66 7.38
CA ARG A 233 12.08 -18.19 8.72
C ARG A 233 11.08 -18.62 9.79
N PRO A 234 10.89 -19.94 10.01
CA PRO A 234 9.94 -20.46 11.00
C PRO A 234 10.30 -20.04 12.44
N ASP A 235 11.53 -19.58 12.68
CA ASP A 235 11.99 -19.01 13.96
C ASP A 235 11.35 -17.65 14.27
N LEU A 236 10.94 -16.89 13.25
CA LEU A 236 10.36 -15.57 13.43
C LEU A 236 8.87 -15.63 13.75
N THR A 237 8.44 -14.78 14.68
CA THR A 237 7.02 -14.55 14.99
C THR A 237 6.49 -13.35 14.22
N LEU A 238 5.21 -13.40 13.84
CA LEU A 238 4.55 -12.36 13.03
C LEU A 238 3.50 -11.57 13.81
N ARG A 239 3.15 -12.01 15.02
CA ARG A 239 2.35 -11.24 15.97
C ARG A 239 2.95 -11.32 17.35
N PHE A 240 2.49 -10.42 18.21
CA PHE A 240 2.83 -10.45 19.62
C PHE A 240 2.32 -11.72 20.30
N LEU A 241 2.98 -12.13 21.37
CA LEU A 241 2.55 -13.22 22.24
C LEU A 241 1.29 -12.82 23.01
N ASN A 242 1.31 -11.63 23.60
CA ASN A 242 0.26 -11.11 24.49
C ASN A 242 -0.76 -10.20 23.78
N ASP A 243 -0.63 -10.01 22.46
CA ASP A 243 -1.55 -9.22 21.65
C ASP A 243 -1.78 -9.91 20.29
N ALA A 244 -3.03 -9.95 19.81
CA ALA A 244 -3.37 -10.57 18.53
C ALA A 244 -2.99 -9.72 17.30
N HIS A 245 -2.39 -8.55 17.50
CA HIS A 245 -1.89 -7.69 16.42
C HIS A 245 -0.50 -8.11 15.93
N LEU A 246 -0.23 -7.74 14.68
CA LEU A 246 1.09 -7.83 14.06
C LEU A 246 2.17 -7.20 14.95
N ASN A 247 3.32 -7.88 15.03
CA ASN A 247 4.51 -7.36 15.70
C ASN A 247 5.37 -6.56 14.72
N GLN A 248 6.52 -6.08 15.19
CA GLN A 248 7.47 -5.29 14.44
C GLN A 248 8.00 -6.04 13.19
N THR A 249 8.17 -7.37 13.25
CA THR A 249 8.61 -8.20 12.10
C THR A 249 7.58 -8.16 10.97
N MET A 250 6.30 -8.41 11.28
CA MET A 250 5.23 -8.37 10.28
C MET A 250 4.97 -6.95 9.77
N ALA A 251 5.17 -5.93 10.60
CA ALA A 251 5.14 -4.53 10.16
C ALA A 251 6.27 -4.19 9.18
N TYR A 252 7.49 -4.70 9.41
CA TYR A 252 8.61 -4.55 8.48
C TYR A 252 8.32 -5.19 7.12
N LEU A 253 7.83 -6.45 7.12
CA LEU A 253 7.38 -7.14 5.92
C LEU A 253 6.26 -6.39 5.19
N THR A 254 5.32 -5.82 5.95
CA THR A 254 4.22 -5.02 5.39
C THR A 254 4.76 -3.78 4.68
N ALA A 255 5.70 -3.04 5.29
CA ALA A 255 6.29 -1.86 4.68
C ALA A 255 7.05 -2.23 3.38
N CYS A 256 7.80 -3.34 3.40
CA CYS A 256 8.50 -3.87 2.22
C CYS A 256 7.51 -4.26 1.10
N ALA A 257 6.41 -4.94 1.43
CA ALA A 257 5.40 -5.33 0.45
C ALA A 257 4.64 -4.13 -0.13
N ILE A 258 4.37 -3.09 0.68
CA ILE A 258 3.79 -1.84 0.18
C ILE A 258 4.78 -1.10 -0.72
N TYR A 259 6.07 -1.04 -0.36
CA TYR A 259 7.11 -0.48 -1.23
C TYR A 259 7.15 -1.19 -2.60
N ALA A 260 7.18 -2.53 -2.60
CA ALA A 260 7.12 -3.31 -3.84
C ALA A 260 5.84 -3.01 -4.64
N ALA A 261 4.68 -2.91 -3.97
CA ALA A 261 3.43 -2.58 -4.61
C ALA A 261 3.37 -1.15 -5.18
N LEU A 262 4.07 -0.19 -4.57
CA LEU A 262 4.17 1.21 -4.98
C LEU A 262 5.05 1.40 -6.21
N PHE A 263 6.16 0.67 -6.29
CA PHE A 263 7.23 0.94 -7.27
C PHE A 263 7.50 -0.20 -8.25
N ASP A 264 6.94 -1.40 -8.03
CA ASP A 264 7.28 -2.62 -8.77
C ASP A 264 8.80 -2.90 -8.73
N LYS A 265 9.43 -2.58 -7.60
CA LYS A 265 10.88 -2.72 -7.34
C LYS A 265 11.10 -3.55 -6.07
N SER A 266 12.20 -4.31 -6.05
CA SER A 266 12.62 -5.03 -4.84
C SER A 266 12.97 -4.03 -3.71
N PRO A 267 12.57 -4.28 -2.45
CA PRO A 267 13.00 -3.51 -1.29
C PRO A 267 14.39 -3.94 -0.77
N GLU A 268 15.05 -4.91 -1.42
CA GLU A 268 16.39 -5.36 -1.04
C GLU A 268 17.40 -4.21 -1.04
N GLY A 269 18.20 -4.14 0.03
CA GLY A 269 19.22 -3.11 0.22
C GLY A 269 18.70 -1.81 0.84
N LEU A 270 17.38 -1.63 1.01
CA LEU A 270 16.86 -0.42 1.64
C LEU A 270 17.35 -0.25 3.09
N PRO A 271 17.74 0.97 3.51
CA PRO A 271 18.46 1.21 4.77
C PRO A 271 17.57 1.35 6.01
N VAL A 272 16.28 0.99 5.93
CA VAL A 272 15.40 1.03 7.11
C VAL A 272 15.73 -0.17 8.00
N VAL A 273 16.30 0.10 9.18
CA VAL A 273 16.86 -0.93 10.08
C VAL A 273 16.01 -1.22 11.32
N SER A 274 14.96 -0.45 11.59
CA SER A 274 14.17 -0.60 12.82
C SER A 274 12.70 -0.27 12.64
N ILE A 275 11.86 -0.85 13.51
CA ILE A 275 10.43 -0.56 13.62
C ILE A 275 10.08 -0.28 15.07
N THR A 276 9.31 0.79 15.30
CA THR A 276 8.86 1.23 16.63
C THR A 276 7.34 1.20 16.70
N ASP A 277 6.79 0.46 17.66
CA ASP A 277 5.35 0.44 17.89
C ASP A 277 4.86 1.70 18.63
N ILE A 278 3.56 1.97 18.55
CA ILE A 278 2.88 3.07 19.24
C ILE A 278 1.98 2.58 20.38
N ARG A 279 2.00 1.26 20.66
CA ARG A 279 1.23 0.63 21.73
C ARG A 279 2.18 -0.05 22.71
N PHE A 280 2.07 0.38 23.96
CA PHE A 280 2.98 0.02 25.03
C PHE A 280 2.49 -1.19 25.82
N TRP A 281 3.39 -1.85 26.55
CA TRP A 281 3.04 -2.89 27.53
C TRP A 281 1.94 -2.42 28.48
N ASN A 282 2.19 -1.28 29.14
CA ASN A 282 1.25 -0.55 29.97
C ASN A 282 1.54 0.97 29.90
N ASN A 283 0.72 1.79 30.56
CA ASN A 283 0.86 3.25 30.49
C ASN A 283 2.11 3.81 31.19
N LYS A 284 2.74 3.03 32.09
CA LYS A 284 3.94 3.42 32.85
C LYS A 284 5.23 3.06 32.09
N ASP A 285 5.25 1.92 31.41
CA ASP A 285 6.41 1.39 30.68
C ASP A 285 6.29 1.66 29.17
N ARG A 286 6.47 2.93 28.78
CA ARG A 286 6.32 3.37 27.38
C ARG A 286 7.52 3.05 26.48
N ASP A 287 8.59 2.49 27.06
CA ASP A 287 9.75 1.94 26.38
C ASP A 287 9.59 0.45 26.03
N LYS A 288 8.48 -0.17 26.42
CA LYS A 288 8.19 -1.60 26.19
C LYS A 288 7.02 -1.83 25.25
N ASP A 289 7.15 -2.82 24.37
CA ASP A 289 6.10 -3.30 23.50
C ASP A 289 5.09 -4.22 24.21
N ARG A 290 4.16 -4.81 23.46
CA ARG A 290 3.12 -5.67 24.01
C ARG A 290 3.60 -6.99 24.60
N ASP A 291 4.86 -7.36 24.37
CA ASP A 291 5.46 -8.55 24.97
C ASP A 291 6.46 -8.19 26.09
N GLY A 292 6.57 -6.90 26.44
CA GLY A 292 7.51 -6.41 27.46
C GLY A 292 8.94 -6.23 26.95
N ASN A 293 9.18 -6.43 25.64
CA ASN A 293 10.45 -6.21 24.98
C ASN A 293 10.62 -4.73 24.61
N PRO A 294 11.80 -4.27 24.17
CA PRO A 294 11.96 -2.89 23.70
C PRO A 294 10.93 -2.49 22.64
N ILE A 295 10.33 -1.31 22.79
CA ILE A 295 9.29 -0.77 21.88
C ILE A 295 9.77 -0.67 20.44
N THR A 296 11.08 -0.44 20.27
CA THR A 296 11.79 -0.42 18.99
C THR A 296 12.54 -1.74 18.80
N LYS A 297 12.24 -2.44 17.72
CA LYS A 297 13.04 -3.58 17.25
C LYS A 297 14.00 -3.11 16.16
N THR A 298 15.29 -3.27 16.38
CA THR A 298 16.34 -3.13 15.36
C THR A 298 16.66 -4.51 14.78
N PHE A 299 16.67 -4.61 13.45
CA PHE A 299 16.93 -5.85 12.73
C PHE A 299 18.42 -6.00 12.44
N SER A 300 18.93 -7.23 12.53
CA SER A 300 20.26 -7.55 12.01
C SER A 300 20.30 -7.38 10.49
N ASP A 301 21.48 -7.19 9.90
CA ASP A 301 21.61 -7.10 8.44
C ASP A 301 21.10 -8.36 7.73
N LYS A 302 21.35 -9.55 8.32
CA LYS A 302 20.83 -10.82 7.82
C LYS A 302 19.30 -10.84 7.83
N ASP A 303 18.67 -10.59 8.98
CA ASP A 303 17.20 -10.60 9.08
C ASP A 303 16.58 -9.58 8.14
N ARG A 304 17.18 -8.39 8.04
CA ARG A 304 16.71 -7.32 7.16
C ARG A 304 16.73 -7.77 5.70
N ALA A 305 17.84 -8.31 5.21
CA ALA A 305 17.98 -8.77 3.84
C ALA A 305 16.99 -9.90 3.51
N GLU A 306 16.89 -10.90 4.39
CA GLU A 306 15.98 -12.04 4.20
C GLU A 306 14.50 -11.59 4.22
N LEU A 307 14.10 -10.69 5.12
CA LEU A 307 12.73 -10.16 5.16
C LEU A 307 12.39 -9.33 3.90
N GLN A 308 13.35 -8.55 3.38
CA GLN A 308 13.18 -7.81 2.13
C GLN A 308 12.96 -8.78 0.94
N GLN A 309 13.77 -9.83 0.85
CA GLN A 309 13.64 -10.89 -0.16
C GLN A 309 12.30 -11.62 -0.08
N ILE A 310 11.88 -12.00 1.13
CA ILE A 310 10.60 -12.68 1.37
C ILE A 310 9.43 -11.80 0.92
N ALA A 311 9.43 -10.50 1.26
CA ALA A 311 8.39 -9.58 0.85
C ALA A 311 8.35 -9.42 -0.68
N TRP A 312 9.51 -9.31 -1.33
CA TRP A 312 9.62 -9.24 -2.78
C TRP A 312 9.06 -10.48 -3.47
N LYS A 313 9.47 -11.67 -3.01
CA LYS A 313 9.00 -12.96 -3.52
C LYS A 313 7.49 -13.10 -3.38
N GLY A 314 6.92 -12.70 -2.24
CA GLY A 314 5.47 -12.71 -2.00
C GLY A 314 4.72 -11.78 -2.96
N TYR A 315 5.25 -10.57 -3.18
CA TYR A 315 4.71 -9.64 -4.16
C TYR A 315 4.77 -10.19 -5.60
N GLN A 316 5.91 -10.73 -6.03
CA GLN A 316 6.08 -11.31 -7.36
C GLN A 316 5.11 -12.47 -7.60
N LYS A 317 4.97 -13.38 -6.61
CA LYS A 317 4.03 -14.49 -6.73
C LYS A 317 2.59 -13.99 -6.84
N PHE A 318 2.20 -12.98 -6.07
CA PHE A 318 0.87 -12.39 -6.17
C PHE A 318 0.64 -11.76 -7.54
N LYS A 319 1.64 -11.05 -8.09
CA LYS A 319 1.57 -10.45 -9.43
C LYS A 319 1.33 -11.52 -10.50
N GLN A 320 2.01 -12.68 -10.43
CA GLN A 320 1.74 -13.82 -11.32
C GLN A 320 0.29 -14.31 -11.22
N LEU A 321 -0.24 -14.48 -10.00
CA LEU A 321 -1.63 -14.89 -9.77
C LEU A 321 -2.63 -13.90 -10.36
N ARG A 322 -2.37 -12.59 -10.23
CA ARG A 322 -3.22 -11.52 -10.78
C ARG A 322 -3.17 -11.48 -12.31
N ASP A 323 -1.98 -11.57 -12.88
CA ASP A 323 -1.77 -11.39 -14.32
C ASP A 323 -2.11 -12.66 -15.12
N GLY A 324 -2.29 -13.81 -14.45
CA GLY A 324 -2.62 -15.09 -15.09
C GLY A 324 -1.43 -15.74 -15.81
N LYS A 325 -0.20 -15.32 -15.48
CA LYS A 325 1.02 -15.97 -15.98
C LYS A 325 1.25 -17.24 -15.15
N ALA A 326 1.35 -18.39 -15.82
CA ALA A 326 1.77 -19.63 -15.18
C ALA A 326 3.12 -19.41 -14.49
N ALA A 327 3.33 -20.03 -13.33
CA ALA A 327 4.66 -20.07 -12.73
C ALA A 327 5.52 -20.99 -13.60
N ASP A 328 6.60 -20.45 -14.15
CA ASP A 328 7.72 -21.26 -14.65
C ASP A 328 8.29 -22.10 -13.50
#